data_AF-A0A0L6W2H2-F1
#
_entry.id   AF-A0A0L6W2H2-F1
#
_cell.length_a   1.000
_cell.length_b   1.000
_cell.length_c   1.000
_cell.angle_alpha   90.00
_cell.angle_beta   90.00
_cell.angle_gamma   90.00
#
_symmetry.space_group_name_H-M   'P 1'
#
loop_
_entity.id
_entity.type
_entity.pdbx_description
1 polymer ?
#
loop_
_entity_poly.entity_id
_entity_poly.type
_entity_poly.pdbx_seq_one_letter_code
_entity_poly.pdbx_strand_id
1 'polypeptide(L)'
;MADLKKVYQALTIEEAEMAFEDFKGKWGKKHPIIIRFWENNWLELTAYFKYPYEIRRIIYTTNIIEGYYRQLRKVTKTKTAYPTDDALRKS
;
A
#
# COMPACT_ATOMS: atom_id res chain seq x y z
N MET A 1 10.45 -5.44 4.39
CA MET A 1 9.07 -5.14 4.84
C MET A 1 8.93 -4.92 6.34
N ALA A 2 9.69 -5.62 7.22
CA ALA A 2 9.48 -5.52 8.67
C ALA A 2 9.63 -4.10 9.24
N ASP A 3 10.60 -3.32 8.76
CA ASP A 3 10.82 -1.94 9.24
C ASP A 3 9.66 -1.01 8.87
N LEU A 4 9.19 -1.03 7.62
CA LEU A 4 8.04 -0.25 7.17
C LEU A 4 6.73 -0.66 7.87
N LYS A 5 6.62 -1.93 8.25
CA LYS A 5 5.47 -2.43 9.00
C LYS A 5 5.31 -1.72 10.35
N LYS A 6 6.41 -1.25 10.97
CA LYS A 6 6.37 -0.49 12.22
C LYS A 6 5.62 0.83 12.06
N VAL A 7 5.77 1.50 10.90
CA VAL A 7 5.03 2.72 10.58
C VAL A 7 3.51 2.44 10.53
N TYR A 8 3.11 1.34 9.89
CA TYR A 8 1.69 0.99 9.75
C TYR A 8 1.04 0.44 11.02
N GLN A 9 1.84 -0.15 11.92
CA GLN A 9 1.35 -0.78 13.15
C GLN A 9 1.44 0.13 14.37
N ALA A 10 1.98 1.34 14.22
CA ALA A 10 2.03 2.35 15.27
C ALA A 10 0.63 2.67 15.82
N LEU A 11 0.54 2.95 17.12
CA LEU A 11 -0.71 3.26 17.78
C LEU A 11 -1.10 4.73 17.54
N THR A 12 -0.11 5.61 17.51
CA THR A 12 -0.28 7.05 17.27
C THR A 12 0.48 7.53 16.04
N ILE A 13 0.15 8.73 15.57
CA ILE A 13 0.82 9.33 14.40
C ILE A 13 2.26 9.71 14.72
N GLU A 14 2.53 10.15 15.96
CA GLU A 14 3.86 10.49 16.44
C GLU A 14 4.78 9.27 16.47
N GLU A 15 4.26 8.11 16.90
CA GLU A 15 4.98 6.84 16.83
C GLU A 15 5.28 6.44 15.37
N ALA A 16 4.33 6.68 14.46
CA ALA A 16 4.51 6.40 13.04
C ALA A 16 5.59 7.30 12.42
N GLU A 17 5.66 8.57 12.80
CA GLU A 17 6.67 9.53 12.38
C GLU A 17 8.06 9.12 12.86
N MET A 18 8.21 8.74 14.13
CA MET A 18 9.48 8.23 14.66
C MET A 18 9.92 6.96 13.93
N ALA A 19 9.02 6.01 13.71
CA ALA A 19 9.31 4.80 12.96
C ALA A 19 9.68 5.09 11.49
N PHE A 20 9.10 6.13 10.90
CA PHE A 20 9.41 6.55 9.54
C PHE A 20 10.80 7.21 9.44
N GLU A 21 11.21 7.98 10.45
CA GLU A 21 12.56 8.56 10.50
C GLU A 21 13.64 7.47 10.64
N ASP A 22 13.40 6.46 11.50
CA ASP A 22 14.25 5.27 11.59
C ASP A 22 14.34 4.52 10.25
N PHE A 23 13.20 4.37 9.58
CA PHE A 23 13.13 3.75 8.26
C PHE A 23 13.94 4.55 7.23
N LYS A 24 13.82 5.88 7.25
CA LYS A 24 14.56 6.80 6.38
C LYS A 24 16.06 6.74 6.63
N GLY A 25 16.51 6.73 7.89
CA GLY A 25 17.92 6.58 8.23
C GLY A 25 18.53 5.30 7.68
N LYS A 26 17.79 4.20 7.73
CA LYS A 26 18.25 2.87 7.27
C LYS A 26 18.16 2.69 5.76
N TRP A 27 17.06 3.12 5.13
CA TRP A 27 16.74 2.81 3.73
C TRP A 27 16.90 3.99 2.77
N GLY A 28 16.98 5.22 3.27
CA GLY A 28 16.94 6.43 2.45
C GLY A 28 18.10 6.56 1.47
N LYS A 29 19.30 6.08 1.82
CA LYS A 29 20.43 6.05 0.88
C LYS A 29 20.19 5.12 -0.31
N LYS A 30 19.54 3.98 -0.08
CA LYS A 30 19.30 2.96 -1.10
C LYS A 30 18.04 3.23 -1.91
N HIS A 31 17.03 3.84 -1.30
CA HIS A 31 15.72 4.08 -1.89
C HIS A 31 15.24 5.53 -1.69
N PRO A 32 15.99 6.53 -2.19
CA PRO A 32 15.67 7.95 -1.96
C PRO A 32 14.33 8.37 -2.56
N ILE A 33 13.95 7.78 -3.69
CA ILE A 33 12.66 8.05 -4.36
C ILE A 33 11.48 7.60 -3.48
N ILE A 34 11.62 6.45 -2.80
CA ILE A 34 10.57 5.92 -1.92
C ILE A 34 10.40 6.87 -0.73
N ILE A 35 11.50 7.32 -0.12
CA ILE A 35 11.44 8.28 0.99
C ILE A 35 10.75 9.57 0.56
N ARG A 36 11.17 10.16 -0.57
CA ARG A 36 10.56 11.39 -1.07
C ARG A 36 9.07 11.23 -1.37
N PHE A 37 8.67 10.09 -1.94
CA PHE A 37 7.26 9.79 -2.16
C PHE A 37 6.48 9.75 -0.84
N TRP A 38 7.03 9.13 0.20
CA TRP A 38 6.39 9.08 1.51
C TRP A 38 6.29 10.44 2.17
N GLU A 39 7.36 11.25 2.12
CA GLU A 39 7.36 12.61 2.66
C GLU A 39 6.31 13.49 1.97
N ASN A 40 6.23 13.43 0.63
CA ASN A 40 5.28 14.21 -0.15
C ASN A 40 3.81 13.83 0.12
N ASN A 41 3.56 12.54 0.40
CA ASN A 41 2.20 12.01 0.55
C ASN A 41 1.89 11.61 2.00
N TRP A 42 2.66 12.10 2.99
CA TRP A 42 2.57 11.65 4.37
C TRP A 42 1.16 11.77 4.94
N LEU A 43 0.49 12.90 4.71
CA LEU A 43 -0.86 13.17 5.19
C LEU A 43 -1.90 12.20 4.60
N GLU A 44 -1.76 11.83 3.33
CA GLU A 44 -2.66 10.89 2.66
C GLU A 44 -2.40 9.46 3.15
N LEU A 45 -1.11 9.09 3.24
CA LEU A 45 -0.68 7.78 3.69
C LEU A 45 -1.02 7.54 5.16
N THR A 46 -1.10 8.58 6.00
CA THR A 46 -1.47 8.48 7.41
C THR A 46 -2.92 8.83 7.70
N ALA A 47 -3.74 9.15 6.69
CA ALA A 47 -5.15 9.51 6.89
C ALA A 47 -5.96 8.41 7.60
N TYR A 48 -5.54 7.14 7.49
CA TYR A 48 -6.19 6.02 8.15
C TYR A 48 -6.04 6.04 9.69
N PHE A 49 -5.13 6.85 10.25
CA PHE A 49 -5.04 7.04 11.70
C PHE A 49 -6.31 7.67 12.30
N LYS A 50 -7.16 8.29 11.46
CA LYS A 50 -8.49 8.77 11.86
C LYS A 50 -9.45 7.65 12.28
N TYR A 51 -9.18 6.40 11.91
CA TYR A 51 -9.98 5.25 12.30
C TYR A 51 -9.42 4.56 13.55
N PRO A 52 -10.25 3.85 14.34
CA PRO A 52 -9.81 2.97 15.42
C PRO A 52 -8.83 1.89 14.95
N TYR A 53 -7.91 1.47 15.82
CA TYR A 53 -6.83 0.55 15.50
C TYR A 53 -7.31 -0.77 14.88
N GLU A 54 -8.46 -1.27 15.33
CA GLU A 54 -9.10 -2.50 14.87
C GLU A 54 -9.44 -2.43 13.37
N ILE A 55 -9.85 -1.25 12.89
CA ILE A 55 -10.20 -1.00 11.48
C ILE A 55 -8.93 -0.77 10.65
N ARG A 56 -7.91 -0.11 11.22
CA ARG A 56 -6.65 0.17 10.50
C ARG A 56 -6.02 -1.11 9.95
N ARG A 57 -6.10 -2.22 10.71
CA ARG A 57 -5.58 -3.52 10.27
C ARG A 57 -6.17 -3.98 8.95
N ILE A 58 -7.46 -3.78 8.73
CA ILE A 58 -8.12 -4.15 7.48
C ILE A 58 -7.61 -3.26 6.34
N ILE A 59 -7.39 -1.96 6.61
CA ILE A 59 -6.95 -0.97 5.62
C ILE A 59 -5.55 -1.27 5.10
N TYR A 60 -4.57 -1.50 5.99
CA TYR A 60 -3.18 -1.73 5.58
C TYR A 60 -2.90 -3.18 5.16
N THR A 61 -3.85 -4.11 5.30
CA THR A 61 -3.71 -5.46 4.74
C THR A 61 -4.07 -5.50 3.27
N THR A 62 -3.14 -5.99 2.45
CA THR A 62 -3.33 -6.09 1.00
C THR A 62 -3.95 -7.41 0.55
N ASN A 63 -4.11 -8.39 1.44
CA ASN A 63 -4.58 -9.76 1.11
C ASN A 63 -5.86 -9.80 0.25
N ILE A 64 -6.85 -8.98 0.56
CA ILE A 64 -8.14 -8.97 -0.15
C ILE A 64 -7.93 -8.44 -1.58
N ILE A 65 -7.26 -7.29 -1.71
CA ILE A 65 -7.01 -6.63 -2.99
C ILE A 65 -6.03 -7.46 -3.85
N GLU A 66 -4.98 -8.02 -3.26
CA GLU A 66 -4.04 -8.91 -3.94
C GLU A 66 -4.70 -10.20 -4.40
N GLY A 67 -5.60 -10.77 -3.59
CA GLY A 67 -6.41 -11.93 -3.94
C GLY A 67 -7.28 -11.66 -5.15
N TYR A 68 -7.98 -10.52 -5.16
CA TYR A 68 -8.77 -10.06 -6.30
C TYR A 68 -7.91 -9.85 -7.55
N TYR A 69 -6.80 -9.11 -7.44
CA TYR A 69 -5.89 -8.90 -8.58
C TYR A 69 -5.26 -10.19 -9.09
N ARG A 70 -5.01 -11.18 -8.22
CA ARG A 70 -4.57 -12.51 -8.65
C ARG A 70 -5.62 -13.20 -9.50
N GLN A 71 -6.89 -13.17 -9.09
CA GLN A 71 -7.99 -13.76 -9.87
C GLN A 71 -8.15 -13.06 -11.21
N LEU A 72 -8.14 -11.72 -11.21
CA LEU A 72 -8.25 -10.93 -12.43
C LEU A 72 -7.11 -11.24 -13.40
N ARG A 73 -5.85 -11.23 -12.94
CA ARG A 73 -4.70 -11.62 -13.76
C ARG A 73 -4.80 -13.05 -14.29
N LYS A 74 -5.37 -13.99 -13.52
CA LYS A 74 -5.56 -15.37 -13.96
C LYS A 74 -6.51 -15.47 -15.15
N VAL A 75 -7.63 -14.74 -15.10
CA VAL A 75 -8.66 -14.74 -16.15
C VAL A 75 -8.19 -14.00 -17.40
N THR A 76 -7.43 -12.91 -17.23
CA THR A 76 -6.95 -12.09 -18.36
C THR A 76 -5.64 -12.56 -18.96
N LYS A 77 -4.89 -13.46 -18.33
CA LYS A 77 -3.53 -13.88 -18.76
C LYS A 77 -3.46 -14.33 -20.23
N THR A 78 -4.51 -14.98 -20.74
CA THR A 78 -4.56 -15.51 -22.12
C THR A 78 -5.20 -14.55 -23.12
N LYS A 79 -5.76 -13.42 -22.66
CA LYS A 79 -6.47 -12.44 -23.48
C LYS A 79 -5.55 -11.24 -23.71
N THR A 80 -4.81 -11.24 -24.82
CA THR A 80 -3.81 -10.21 -25.16
C THR A 80 -4.42 -8.89 -25.63
N ALA A 81 -5.61 -8.93 -26.24
CA ALA A 81 -6.35 -7.75 -26.66
C ALA A 81 -7.87 -8.03 -26.59
N TYR A 82 -8.63 -6.97 -26.29
CA TYR A 82 -10.07 -6.98 -26.36
C TYR A 82 -10.51 -6.11 -27.55
N PRO A 83 -11.36 -6.63 -28.46
CA PRO A 83 -11.79 -5.88 -29.65
C PRO A 83 -12.77 -4.75 -29.31
N THR A 84 -13.50 -4.85 -28.19
CA THR A 84 -14.46 -3.84 -27.71
C THR A 84 -14.52 -3.84 -26.18
N ASP A 85 -15.00 -2.74 -25.58
CA ASP A 85 -15.22 -2.63 -24.14
C ASP A 85 -16.20 -3.71 -23.61
N ASP A 86 -17.21 -4.05 -24.41
CA ASP A 86 -18.16 -5.10 -24.06
C ASP A 86 -17.53 -6.49 -24.04
N ALA A 87 -16.52 -6.75 -24.88
CA ALA A 87 -15.75 -7.99 -24.82
C ALA A 87 -14.95 -8.11 -23.51
N LEU A 88 -14.43 -6.98 -23.00
CA LEU A 88 -13.77 -6.92 -21.70
C LEU A 88 -14.75 -7.15 -20.54
N ARG A 89 -15.96 -6.61 -20.60
CA ARG A 89 -16.96 -6.78 -19.52
C ARG A 89 -17.50 -8.21 -19.39
N LYS A 90 -17.58 -8.96 -20.49
CA LYS A 90 -18.10 -10.35 -20.53
C LYS A 90 -17.07 -11.42 -20.14
N SER A 91 -15.88 -11.00 -19.69
CA SER A 91 -14.68 -11.84 -19.64
C SER A 91 -14.39 -12.56 -18.34
#